data_AF-A0A6M5UCY8-F1
#
_entry.id   AF-A0A6M5UCY8-F1
#
_cell.length_a   1.000
_cell.length_b   1.000
_cell.length_c   1.000
_cell.angle_alpha   90.00
_cell.angle_beta   90.00
_cell.angle_gamma   90.00
#
_symmetry.space_group_name_H-M   'P 1'
#
loop_
_entity.id
_entity.type
_entity.pdbx_description
1 polymer ?
#
loop_
_entity_poly.entity_id
_entity_poly.type
_entity_poly.pdbx_seq_one_letter_code
_entity_poly.pdbx_strand_id
1 'polypeptide(L)'
;MTTLSQVRAAALALPETAEDAPAGTVTFTVRGRRFATVTRTAVVQLRLGDDDVARLLAEHPTASRVTRGDHLLGAGVPLADLDGQQANHWVRRAWLARAPRRLAAALLAADGAEPGSVGDLPAAIGRPATRALAGAGITTLSDVARLGDADLLALHGVGPRAVRILRDAANG
;
A
#
# COMPACT_ATOMS: atom_id res chain seq x y z
N MET A 1 11.72 -15.26 -2.27
CA MET A 1 12.46 -14.74 -1.10
C MET A 1 12.35 -13.22 -1.08
N THR A 2 11.78 -12.68 -0.01
CA THR A 2 11.53 -11.25 0.20
C THR A 2 12.43 -10.69 1.29
N THR A 3 12.61 -9.38 1.30
CA THR A 3 13.42 -8.62 2.28
C THR A 3 12.59 -7.62 3.07
N LEU A 4 13.13 -7.13 4.19
CA LEU A 4 12.55 -5.99 4.92
C LEU A 4 12.36 -4.78 4.00
N SER A 5 13.32 -4.49 3.12
CA SER A 5 13.22 -3.36 2.18
C SER A 5 12.02 -3.47 1.25
N GLN A 6 11.70 -4.68 0.77
CA GLN A 6 10.51 -4.91 -0.07
C GLN A 6 9.20 -4.76 0.73
N VAL A 7 9.14 -5.29 1.96
CA VAL A 7 7.98 -5.09 2.84
C VAL A 7 7.79 -3.61 3.17
N ARG A 8 8.88 -2.89 3.47
CA ARG A 8 8.87 -1.45 3.72
C ARG A 8 8.36 -0.69 2.50
N ALA A 9 8.88 -0.98 1.31
CA ALA A 9 8.41 -0.36 0.07
C ALA A 9 6.91 -0.61 -0.16
N ALA A 10 6.44 -1.85 0.02
CA ALA A 10 5.02 -2.19 -0.12
C ALA A 10 4.13 -1.47 0.90
N ALA A 11 4.57 -1.37 2.16
CA ALA A 11 3.83 -0.72 3.22
C ALA A 11 3.77 0.81 3.02
N LEU A 12 4.90 1.45 2.74
CA LEU A 12 4.99 2.91 2.57
C LEU A 12 4.31 3.42 1.30
N ALA A 13 4.06 2.54 0.32
CA ALA A 13 3.22 2.88 -0.84
C ALA A 13 1.72 2.99 -0.50
N LEU A 14 1.29 2.50 0.66
CA LEU A 14 -0.12 2.52 1.05
C LEU A 14 -0.48 3.84 1.75
N PRO A 15 -1.66 4.42 1.48
CA PRO A 15 -2.04 5.72 2.01
C PRO A 15 -1.99 5.79 3.54
N GLU A 16 -1.54 6.94 4.06
CA GLU A 16 -1.48 7.26 5.49
C GLU A 16 -0.74 6.21 6.34
N THR A 17 0.27 5.57 5.73
CA THR A 17 1.15 4.64 6.44
C THR A 17 2.25 5.38 7.18
N ALA A 18 2.40 5.09 8.46
CA ALA A 18 3.56 5.48 9.25
C ALA A 18 4.41 4.26 9.60
N GLU A 19 5.72 4.43 9.56
CA GLU A 19 6.71 3.47 10.05
C GLU A 19 7.24 3.90 11.41
N ASP A 20 7.35 2.94 12.33
CA ASP A 20 8.07 3.08 13.59
C ASP A 20 9.00 1.87 13.77
N ALA A 21 10.18 2.07 14.34
CA ALA A 21 11.23 1.03 14.43
C ALA A 21 11.78 0.83 15.85
N PRO A 22 10.94 0.58 16.87
CA PRO A 22 11.40 0.44 18.24
C PRO A 22 12.24 -0.82 18.40
N ALA A 23 13.45 -0.65 18.93
CA ALA A 23 14.37 -1.72 19.31
C ALA A 23 14.49 -2.81 18.22
N GLY A 24 14.72 -2.44 16.95
CA GLY A 24 14.98 -3.39 15.86
C GLY A 24 13.76 -4.20 15.38
N THR A 25 12.54 -3.82 15.77
CA THR A 25 11.30 -4.32 15.18
C THR A 25 10.68 -3.22 14.34
N VAL A 26 10.43 -3.45 13.06
CA VAL A 26 9.81 -2.45 12.18
C VAL A 26 8.31 -2.64 12.18
N THR A 27 7.56 -1.61 12.53
CA THR A 27 6.10 -1.62 12.66
C THR A 27 5.51 -0.63 11.67
N PHE A 28 4.49 -1.06 10.94
CA PHE A 28 3.72 -0.21 10.05
C PHE A 28 2.31 -0.02 10.59
N THR A 29 1.85 1.23 10.59
CA THR A 29 0.53 1.62 11.09
C THR A 29 -0.21 2.46 10.05
N VAL A 30 -1.54 2.35 10.03
CA VAL A 30 -2.43 3.26 9.30
C VAL A 30 -3.31 3.97 10.30
N ARG A 31 -3.21 5.30 10.37
CA ARG A 31 -3.85 6.12 11.43
C ARG A 31 -3.66 5.55 12.85
N GLY A 32 -2.42 5.17 13.19
CA GLY A 32 -2.06 4.60 14.49
C GLY A 32 -2.49 3.14 14.70
N ARG A 33 -3.20 2.52 13.76
CA ARG A 33 -3.57 1.09 13.81
C ARG A 33 -2.49 0.27 13.12
N ARG A 34 -1.77 -0.54 13.91
CA ARG A 34 -0.80 -1.50 13.38
C ARG A 34 -1.45 -2.48 12.40
N PHE A 35 -0.85 -2.64 11.23
CA PHE A 35 -1.27 -3.64 10.25
C PHE A 35 -0.15 -4.63 9.90
N ALA A 36 1.11 -4.22 9.97
CA ALA A 36 2.25 -5.11 9.73
C ALA A 36 3.37 -4.87 10.74
N THR A 37 4.15 -5.91 11.01
CA THR A 37 5.35 -5.83 11.85
C THR A 37 6.39 -6.82 11.34
N VAL A 38 7.62 -6.38 11.10
CA VAL A 38 8.75 -7.25 10.78
C VAL A 38 9.60 -7.41 12.03
N THR A 39 9.67 -8.63 12.54
CA THR A 39 10.44 -8.97 13.74
C THR A 39 11.94 -9.04 13.43
N ARG A 40 12.76 -9.04 14.49
CA ARG A 40 14.22 -9.27 14.37
C ARG A 40 14.58 -10.62 13.75
N THR A 41 13.69 -11.60 13.82
CA THR A 41 13.87 -12.94 13.25
C THR A 41 13.40 -13.04 11.79
N ALA A 42 13.25 -11.91 11.10
CA ALA A 42 12.80 -11.85 9.70
C ALA A 42 11.43 -12.54 9.47
N VAL A 43 10.50 -12.41 10.42
CA VAL A 43 9.11 -12.83 10.27
C VAL A 43 8.25 -11.58 10.09
N VAL A 44 7.40 -11.56 9.06
CA VAL A 44 6.36 -10.53 8.92
C VAL A 44 5.09 -11.02 9.60
N GLN A 45 4.63 -10.27 10.60
CA GLN A 45 3.35 -10.44 11.27
C GLN A 45 2.35 -9.46 10.67
N LEU A 46 1.21 -9.98 10.21
CA LEU A 46 0.18 -9.25 9.48
C LEU A 46 -1.14 -9.30 10.25
N ARG A 47 -1.81 -8.16 10.39
CA ARG A 47 -3.16 -8.09 10.97
C ARG A 47 -4.20 -8.39 9.89
N LEU A 48 -4.64 -9.63 9.85
CA LEU A 48 -5.56 -10.18 8.85
C LEU A 48 -6.87 -10.62 9.52
N GLY A 49 -7.95 -10.66 8.74
CA GLY A 49 -9.20 -11.31 9.15
C GLY A 49 -9.13 -12.83 8.96
N ASP A 50 -10.09 -13.55 9.52
CA ASP A 50 -10.07 -15.02 9.62
C ASP A 50 -9.90 -15.72 8.25
N ASP A 51 -10.62 -15.27 7.22
CA ASP A 51 -10.53 -15.83 5.86
C ASP A 51 -9.14 -15.66 5.25
N ASP A 52 -8.52 -14.48 5.44
CA ASP A 52 -7.17 -14.21 4.94
C ASP A 52 -6.11 -14.96 5.75
N VAL A 53 -6.31 -15.15 7.06
CA VAL A 53 -5.44 -15.99 7.88
C VAL A 53 -5.51 -17.44 7.40
N ALA A 54 -6.71 -17.97 7.17
CA ALA A 54 -6.89 -19.34 6.68
C ALA A 54 -6.20 -19.54 5.31
N ARG A 55 -6.37 -18.57 4.40
CA ARG A 55 -5.72 -18.60 3.09
C ARG A 55 -4.20 -18.54 3.19
N LEU A 56 -3.65 -17.61 3.97
CA LEU A 56 -2.20 -17.47 4.13
C LEU A 56 -1.57 -18.76 4.70
N LEU A 57 -2.21 -19.39 5.69
CA LEU A 57 -1.75 -20.66 6.26
C LEU A 57 -1.83 -21.83 5.26
N ALA A 58 -2.82 -21.82 4.37
CA ALA A 58 -2.94 -22.83 3.33
C ALA A 58 -1.87 -22.67 2.23
N GLU A 59 -1.53 -21.42 1.89
CA GLU A 59 -0.51 -21.10 0.89
C GLU A 59 0.92 -21.26 1.42
N HIS A 60 1.14 -21.06 2.72
CA HIS A 60 2.46 -21.05 3.34
C HIS A 60 2.52 -21.99 4.57
N PRO A 61 3.07 -23.21 4.44
CA PRO A 61 3.15 -24.17 5.54
C PRO A 61 3.93 -23.70 6.77
N THR A 62 4.86 -22.76 6.59
CA THR A 62 5.68 -22.15 7.65
C THR A 62 4.98 -20.98 8.34
N ALA A 63 3.81 -20.57 7.85
CA ALA A 63 3.05 -19.51 8.49
C ALA A 63 2.37 -20.01 9.77
N SER A 64 2.15 -19.07 10.69
CA SER A 64 1.59 -19.33 12.02
C SER A 64 0.51 -18.32 12.35
N ARG A 65 -0.47 -18.73 13.18
CA ARG A 65 -1.44 -17.80 13.75
C ARG A 65 -0.77 -16.90 14.77
N VAL A 66 -1.05 -15.61 14.71
CA VAL A 66 -0.63 -14.63 15.71
C VAL A 66 -1.82 -14.31 16.58
N THR A 67 -1.78 -14.74 17.85
CA THR A 67 -2.86 -14.53 18.83
C THR A 67 -2.40 -13.66 19.99
N ARG A 68 -3.35 -13.11 20.74
CA ARG A 68 -3.13 -12.55 22.08
C ARG A 68 -4.19 -13.15 23.00
N GLY A 69 -3.77 -14.11 23.83
CA GLY A 69 -4.71 -14.99 24.50
C GLY A 69 -5.56 -15.73 23.46
N ASP A 70 -6.87 -15.69 23.64
CA ASP A 70 -7.83 -16.36 22.75
C ASP A 70 -8.17 -15.54 21.48
N HIS A 71 -7.70 -14.29 21.39
CA HIS A 71 -8.03 -13.42 20.26
C HIS A 71 -7.03 -13.59 19.12
N LEU A 72 -7.53 -14.00 17.95
CA LEU A 72 -6.76 -13.99 16.71
C LEU A 72 -6.46 -12.55 16.29
N LEU A 73 -5.18 -12.22 16.17
CA LEU A 73 -4.73 -10.93 15.68
C LEU A 73 -4.33 -10.97 14.21
N GLY A 74 -4.02 -12.15 13.67
CA GLY A 74 -3.66 -12.34 12.26
C GLY A 74 -2.69 -13.51 12.07
N ALA A 75 -1.71 -13.36 11.17
CA ALA A 75 -0.76 -14.42 10.85
C ALA A 75 0.68 -13.90 10.75
N GLY A 76 1.65 -14.78 10.96
CA GLY A 76 3.08 -14.51 10.84
C GLY A 76 3.72 -15.49 9.87
N VAL A 77 4.55 -15.01 8.95
CA VAL A 77 5.26 -15.83 7.95
C VAL A 77 6.72 -15.37 7.82
N PRO A 78 7.69 -16.29 7.71
CA PRO A 78 9.07 -15.92 7.43
C PRO A 78 9.20 -15.17 6.10
N LEU A 79 9.98 -14.08 6.07
CA LEU A 79 10.22 -13.30 4.84
C LEU A 79 10.88 -14.15 3.75
N ALA A 80 11.65 -15.16 4.15
CA ALA A 80 12.31 -16.08 3.23
C ALA A 80 11.31 -16.84 2.34
N ASP A 81 10.12 -17.11 2.88
CA ASP A 81 9.08 -17.94 2.27
C ASP A 81 8.08 -17.15 1.43
N LEU A 82 8.24 -15.82 1.38
CA LEU A 82 7.48 -14.95 0.50
C LEU A 82 8.34 -14.54 -0.70
N ASP A 83 7.75 -14.42 -1.87
CA ASP A 83 8.28 -13.57 -2.93
C ASP A 83 7.78 -12.12 -2.80
N GLY A 84 8.24 -11.24 -3.70
CA GLY A 84 7.90 -9.82 -3.65
C GLY A 84 6.41 -9.55 -3.93
N GLN A 85 5.78 -10.36 -4.77
CA GLN A 85 4.36 -10.22 -5.11
C GLN A 85 3.48 -10.68 -3.96
N GLN A 86 3.80 -11.82 -3.36
CA GLN A 86 3.12 -12.34 -2.16
C GLN A 86 3.25 -11.37 -0.99
N ALA A 87 4.45 -10.83 -0.75
CA ALA A 87 4.66 -9.83 0.28
C ALA A 87 3.80 -8.57 0.05
N ASN A 88 3.79 -8.03 -1.18
CA ASN A 88 2.94 -6.89 -1.52
C ASN A 88 1.46 -7.21 -1.30
N HIS A 89 0.98 -8.34 -1.85
CA HIS A 89 -0.38 -8.81 -1.69
C HIS A 89 -0.80 -8.85 -0.22
N TRP A 90 -0.03 -9.55 0.62
CA TRP A 90 -0.39 -9.80 2.01
C TRP A 90 -0.27 -8.55 2.89
N VAL A 91 0.73 -7.70 2.65
CA VAL A 91 0.85 -6.38 3.31
C VAL A 91 -0.36 -5.51 2.99
N ARG A 92 -0.78 -5.49 1.72
CA ARG A 92 -1.95 -4.74 1.28
C ARG A 92 -3.25 -5.27 1.89
N ARG A 93 -3.43 -6.58 1.97
CA ARG A 93 -4.58 -7.21 2.66
C ARG A 93 -4.62 -6.82 4.13
N ALA A 94 -3.49 -6.82 4.82
CA ALA A 94 -3.40 -6.42 6.22
C ALA A 94 -3.75 -4.94 6.41
N TRP A 95 -3.27 -4.05 5.53
CA TRP A 95 -3.65 -2.64 5.56
C TRP A 95 -5.16 -2.46 5.34
N LEU A 96 -5.74 -3.10 4.32
CA LEU A 96 -7.18 -3.02 4.04
C LEU A 96 -8.02 -3.49 5.23
N ALA A 97 -7.56 -4.52 5.95
CA ALA A 97 -8.23 -5.02 7.13
C ALA A 97 -8.22 -4.03 8.31
N ARG A 98 -7.28 -3.09 8.37
CA ARG A 98 -7.09 -2.15 9.50
C ARG A 98 -7.45 -0.70 9.18
N ALA A 99 -7.38 -0.32 7.91
CA ALA A 99 -7.63 1.03 7.43
C ALA A 99 -9.07 1.49 7.69
N PRO A 100 -9.30 2.79 7.93
CA PRO A 100 -10.66 3.34 7.97
C PRO A 100 -11.42 3.06 6.67
N ARG A 101 -12.72 2.72 6.77
CA ARG A 101 -13.56 2.35 5.62
C ARG A 101 -13.45 3.31 4.42
N ARG A 102 -13.47 4.62 4.68
CA ARG A 102 -13.37 5.64 3.61
C ARG A 102 -12.02 5.61 2.91
N LEU A 103 -10.93 5.45 3.67
CA LEU A 103 -9.58 5.40 3.12
C LEU A 103 -9.37 4.10 2.31
N ALA A 104 -9.86 2.97 2.82
CA ALA A 104 -9.84 1.71 2.10
C ALA A 104 -10.68 1.75 0.81
N ALA A 105 -11.88 2.33 0.87
CA ALA A 105 -12.73 2.50 -0.31
C ALA A 105 -12.08 3.39 -1.36
N ALA A 106 -11.40 4.47 -0.95
CA ALA A 106 -10.67 5.35 -1.87
C ALA A 106 -9.53 4.59 -2.58
N LEU A 107 -8.75 3.79 -1.85
CA LEU A 107 -7.68 2.97 -2.46
C LEU A 107 -8.24 1.92 -3.44
N LEU A 108 -9.35 1.27 -3.10
CA LEU A 108 -10.00 0.28 -3.97
C LEU A 108 -10.62 0.94 -5.21
N ALA A 109 -11.21 2.13 -5.07
CA ALA A 109 -11.71 2.91 -6.19
C ALA A 109 -10.58 3.37 -7.11
N ALA A 110 -9.44 3.77 -6.53
CA ALA A 110 -8.25 4.16 -7.28
C ALA A 110 -7.69 3.01 -8.12
N ASP A 111 -7.69 1.77 -7.63
CA ASP A 111 -7.29 0.60 -8.44
C ASP A 111 -8.16 0.40 -9.68
N GLY A 112 -9.45 0.71 -9.57
CA GLY A 112 -10.42 0.61 -10.66
C GLY A 112 -10.46 1.85 -11.56
N ALA A 113 -9.67 2.89 -11.26
CA ALA A 113 -9.68 4.11 -12.03
C ALA A 113 -9.16 3.90 -13.45
N GLU A 114 -9.89 4.49 -14.40
CA GLU A 114 -9.59 4.42 -15.83
C GLU A 114 -9.20 5.83 -16.32
N PRO A 115 -8.32 5.94 -17.33
CA PRO A 115 -7.87 7.24 -17.78
C PRO A 115 -9.04 8.13 -18.22
N GLY A 116 -9.09 9.36 -17.68
CA GLY A 116 -10.19 10.29 -17.93
C GLY A 116 -11.43 10.11 -17.05
N SER A 117 -11.44 9.16 -16.10
CA SER A 117 -12.55 8.99 -15.14
C SER A 117 -12.30 9.65 -13.78
N VAL A 118 -11.12 10.22 -13.55
CA VAL A 118 -10.70 10.83 -12.28
C VAL A 118 -10.74 12.36 -12.40
N GLY A 119 -11.83 12.97 -11.96
CA GLY A 119 -12.03 14.42 -11.98
C GLY A 119 -11.77 15.05 -13.35
N ASP A 120 -10.92 16.08 -13.40
CA ASP A 120 -10.49 16.76 -14.64
C ASP A 120 -9.11 16.28 -15.14
N LEU A 121 -8.58 15.16 -14.60
CA LEU A 121 -7.28 14.65 -15.00
C LEU A 121 -7.30 14.11 -16.46
N PRO A 122 -6.30 14.43 -17.30
CA PRO A 122 -6.28 14.01 -18.69
C PRO A 122 -6.17 12.50 -18.87
N ALA A 123 -6.97 11.90 -19.77
CA ALA A 123 -6.84 10.49 -20.13
C ALA A 123 -5.46 10.12 -20.71
N ALA A 124 -4.73 11.10 -21.25
CA ALA A 124 -3.42 10.91 -21.86
C ALA A 124 -2.30 10.48 -20.89
N ILE A 125 -2.50 10.60 -19.57
CA ILE A 125 -1.52 10.16 -18.55
C ILE A 125 -1.46 8.63 -18.43
N GLY A 126 -2.46 7.91 -18.94
CA GLY A 126 -2.53 6.46 -18.94
C GLY A 126 -2.92 5.84 -17.59
N ARG A 127 -3.21 4.53 -17.59
CA ARG A 127 -3.71 3.80 -16.42
C ARG A 127 -2.79 3.88 -15.19
N PRO A 128 -1.47 3.63 -15.29
CA PRO A 128 -0.61 3.64 -14.10
C PRO A 128 -0.62 4.98 -13.36
N ALA A 129 -0.45 6.09 -14.08
CA ALA A 129 -0.48 7.41 -13.48
C ALA A 129 -1.87 7.78 -12.95
N THR A 130 -2.94 7.43 -13.68
CA THR A 130 -4.32 7.68 -13.25
C THR A 130 -4.61 7.03 -11.89
N ARG A 131 -4.25 5.76 -11.74
CA ARG A 131 -4.47 5.01 -10.48
C ARG A 131 -3.58 5.51 -9.35
N ALA A 132 -2.33 5.86 -9.65
CA ALA A 132 -1.41 6.43 -8.67
C ALA A 132 -1.91 7.76 -8.10
N LEU A 133 -2.36 8.68 -8.95
CA LEU A 133 -2.91 9.97 -8.54
C LEU A 133 -4.21 9.80 -7.74
N ALA A 134 -5.15 8.99 -8.23
CA ALA A 134 -6.39 8.68 -7.52
C ALA A 134 -6.11 8.05 -6.14
N GLY A 135 -5.12 7.15 -6.06
CA GLY A 135 -4.72 6.49 -4.82
C GLY A 135 -4.08 7.45 -3.81
N ALA A 136 -3.40 8.49 -4.30
CA ALA A 136 -2.88 9.58 -3.50
C ALA A 136 -3.94 10.65 -3.15
N GLY A 137 -5.19 10.49 -3.60
CA GLY A 137 -6.26 11.47 -3.41
C GLY A 137 -6.13 12.72 -4.29
N ILE A 138 -5.23 12.70 -5.28
CA ILE A 138 -5.05 13.77 -6.25
C ILE A 138 -6.04 13.51 -7.39
N THR A 139 -7.14 14.23 -7.38
CA THR A 139 -8.24 13.99 -8.34
C THR A 139 -8.48 15.16 -9.27
N THR A 140 -7.79 16.28 -9.07
CA THR A 140 -7.94 17.47 -9.92
C THR A 140 -6.60 18.06 -10.39
N LEU A 141 -6.60 18.78 -11.52
CA LEU A 141 -5.46 19.58 -12.00
C LEU A 141 -5.07 20.65 -10.97
N SER A 142 -6.03 21.15 -10.19
CA SER A 142 -5.76 22.05 -9.06
C SER A 142 -4.96 21.37 -7.94
N ASP A 143 -5.24 20.11 -7.61
CA ASP A 143 -4.44 19.36 -6.63
C ASP A 143 -3.03 19.10 -7.16
N VAL A 144 -2.91 18.78 -8.45
CA VAL A 144 -1.62 18.60 -9.12
C VAL A 144 -0.79 19.90 -9.11
N ALA A 145 -1.42 21.05 -9.31
CA ALA A 145 -0.75 22.36 -9.29
C ALA A 145 -0.16 22.69 -7.91
N ARG A 146 -0.70 22.12 -6.82
CA ARG A 146 -0.16 22.30 -5.45
C ARG A 146 1.06 21.44 -5.14
N LEU A 147 1.38 20.45 -5.97
CA LEU A 147 2.49 19.53 -5.79
C LEU A 147 3.68 19.89 -6.68
N GLY A 148 4.91 19.61 -6.21
CA GLY A 148 6.11 19.71 -7.04
C GLY A 148 6.28 18.51 -7.98
N ASP A 149 7.10 18.64 -9.02
CA ASP A 149 7.40 17.53 -9.95
C ASP A 149 8.05 16.35 -9.22
N ALA A 150 8.88 16.62 -8.22
CA ALA A 150 9.52 15.59 -7.40
C ALA A 150 8.49 14.76 -6.61
N ASP A 151 7.46 15.41 -6.04
CA ASP A 151 6.40 14.74 -5.30
C ASP A 151 5.54 13.88 -6.22
N LEU A 152 5.22 14.39 -7.41
CA LEU A 152 4.50 13.62 -8.43
C LEU A 152 5.31 12.41 -8.90
N LEU A 153 6.62 12.56 -9.12
CA LEU A 153 7.51 11.46 -9.51
C LEU A 153 7.75 10.44 -8.39
N ALA A 154 7.56 10.82 -7.13
CA ALA A 154 7.63 9.90 -6.00
C ALA A 154 6.43 8.93 -5.97
N LEU A 155 5.33 9.26 -6.66
CA LEU A 155 4.17 8.38 -6.77
C LEU A 155 4.47 7.21 -7.71
N HIS A 156 4.47 5.99 -7.15
CA HIS A 156 4.70 4.77 -7.91
C HIS A 156 3.66 4.60 -9.03
N GLY A 157 4.11 4.65 -10.29
CA GLY A 157 3.26 4.60 -11.48
C GLY A 157 3.15 5.93 -12.24
N VAL A 158 3.62 7.03 -11.66
CA VAL A 158 3.73 8.34 -12.33
C VAL A 158 5.14 8.48 -12.91
N GLY A 159 5.23 8.59 -14.24
CA GLY A 159 6.50 8.81 -14.94
C GLY A 159 6.66 10.24 -15.47
N PRO A 160 7.87 10.64 -15.93
CA PRO A 160 8.14 11.98 -16.44
C PRO A 160 7.18 12.42 -17.57
N ARG A 161 6.76 11.47 -18.40
CA ARG A 161 5.75 11.72 -19.44
C ARG A 161 4.40 12.14 -18.86
N ALA A 162 3.93 11.48 -17.82
CA ALA A 162 2.68 11.83 -17.17
C ALA A 162 2.77 13.20 -16.52
N VAL A 163 3.88 13.50 -15.82
CA VAL A 163 4.14 14.82 -15.23
C VAL A 163 4.07 15.92 -16.29
N ARG A 164 4.74 15.75 -17.43
CA ARG A 164 4.67 16.73 -18.53
C ARG A 164 3.24 16.99 -18.99
N ILE A 165 2.46 15.93 -19.26
CA ILE A 165 1.06 16.05 -19.70
C ILE A 165 0.21 16.79 -18.66
N LEU A 166 0.42 16.49 -17.37
CA LEU A 166 -0.29 17.15 -16.28
C LEU A 166 0.05 18.64 -16.19
N ARG A 167 1.32 19.01 -16.36
CA ARG A 167 1.76 20.42 -16.37
C ARG A 167 1.23 21.18 -17.58
N ASP A 168 1.28 20.56 -18.75
CA ASP A 168 0.71 21.14 -19.97
C ASP A 168 -0.79 21.41 -19.78
N ALA A 169 -1.52 20.47 -19.17
CA ALA A 169 -2.96 20.61 -18.92
C ALA A 169 -3.31 21.60 -17.80
N ALA A 170 -2.48 21.75 -16.77
CA ALA A 170 -2.73 22.67 -15.66
C ALA A 170 -2.42 24.14 -15.99
N ASN A 171 -1.62 24.39 -17.03
CA ASN A 171 -1.19 25.72 -17.46
C ASN A 171 -1.94 26.24 -18.70
N GLY A 172 -2.82 25.43 -19.30
CA GLY A 172 -3.67 25.79 -20.44
C GLY A 172 -5.06 26.23 -19.99
#